data_AF-A0A409XTT4-F1
#
_entry.id   AF-A0A409XTT4-F1
#
_cell.length_a   1.000
_cell.length_b   1.000
_cell.length_c   1.000
_cell.angle_alpha   90.00
_cell.angle_beta   90.00
_cell.angle_gamma   90.00
#
_symmetry.space_group_name_H-M   'P 1'
#
loop_
_entity.id
_entity.type
_entity.pdbx_description
1 polymer ?
#
loop_
_entity_poly.entity_id
_entity_poly.type
_entity_poly.pdbx_seq_one_letter_code
_entity_poly.pdbx_strand_id
1 'polypeptide(L)'
;MSALIKLDAVDAWGAPSVLRAPHSSGAVFFASSTSTSRVEKRNIDRAEACFITNDSSYVHEQAHWINDIRGKEEKDKVLKIKIVLFLLLQGIVCPTFTLDHPSNLTNLDSRLHSAMDKFGMFAVTCTQATLDAFIEMVQKENEVARERAEEGTDYARNLKIRTASETAEYEVVVLQPKHFLPNKSCLTRYATQNGLVEIPKLYQVDSHGVLREAPATADSPRYPPFRFAGNRERGGKLNPYLVILAAEIKFRRYRAAPNAPRLDAEYEALITKTIELANLLYSEPITGANAQRFFYEPSEEMDVDDDETSESHATPDPEMGFRANDAGGSTARSLNGEGGTRRPNFNWRSLLSGHGER
;
A
#
# COMPACT_ATOMS: atom_id res chain seq x y z
N MET A 1 25.25 43.09 11.72
CA MET A 1 24.66 41.77 12.03
C MET A 1 23.17 41.87 11.76
N SER A 2 22.71 41.40 10.60
CA SER A 2 21.29 41.50 10.22
C SER A 2 20.47 40.44 10.93
N ALA A 3 19.42 40.87 11.62
CA ALA A 3 18.49 39.99 12.29
C ALA A 3 17.78 39.09 11.27
N LEU A 4 17.71 37.79 11.58
CA LEU A 4 16.92 36.81 10.84
C LEU A 4 15.45 37.24 10.86
N ILE A 5 14.86 37.35 9.68
CA ILE A 5 13.44 37.60 9.49
C ILE A 5 12.68 36.39 10.08
N LYS A 6 11.87 36.65 11.11
CA LYS A 6 10.95 35.67 11.69
C LYS A 6 9.89 35.36 10.62
N LEU A 7 9.81 34.10 10.22
CA LEU A 7 8.71 33.60 9.38
C LEU A 7 7.45 33.54 10.26
N ASP A 8 6.50 34.41 9.98
CA ASP A 8 5.16 34.33 10.58
C ASP A 8 4.43 33.10 10.02
N ALA A 9 3.73 32.39 10.90
CA ALA A 9 2.90 31.28 10.51
C ALA A 9 1.78 31.78 9.58
N VAL A 10 1.68 31.19 8.39
CA VAL A 10 0.59 31.46 7.47
C VAL A 10 -0.68 30.85 8.05
N ASP A 11 -1.70 31.67 8.26
CA ASP A 11 -3.02 31.22 8.73
C ASP A 11 -3.57 30.13 7.79
N ALA A 12 -3.84 28.97 8.37
CA ALA A 12 -4.48 27.88 7.67
C ALA A 12 -5.96 28.25 7.40
N TRP A 13 -6.23 28.74 6.18
CA TRP A 13 -7.50 28.57 5.47
C TRP A 13 -8.78 29.14 6.11
N GLY A 14 -8.73 30.24 6.87
CA GLY A 14 -9.96 30.91 7.35
C GLY A 14 -10.92 29.98 8.11
N ALA A 15 -10.41 28.86 8.62
CA ALA A 15 -11.18 27.96 9.46
C ALA A 15 -11.34 28.63 10.84
N PRO A 16 -12.53 28.62 11.44
CA PRO A 16 -12.70 29.16 12.79
C PRO A 16 -11.74 28.44 13.73
N SER A 17 -11.04 29.21 14.57
CA SER A 17 -10.09 28.69 15.54
C SER A 17 -10.80 27.69 16.45
N VAL A 18 -10.51 26.40 16.30
CA VAL A 18 -11.05 25.37 17.18
C VAL A 18 -10.34 25.50 18.52
N LEU A 19 -11.09 25.86 19.56
CA LEU A 19 -10.62 25.85 20.95
C LEU A 19 -10.15 24.43 21.29
N ARG A 20 -8.85 24.28 21.54
CA ARG A 20 -8.27 23.01 21.99
C ARG A 20 -8.85 22.63 23.34
N ALA A 21 -9.50 21.47 23.42
CA ALA A 21 -9.99 20.92 24.67
C ALA A 21 -8.82 20.69 25.67
N PRO A 22 -9.00 20.92 26.98
CA PRO A 22 -7.92 20.86 27.97
C PRO A 22 -7.38 19.45 28.30
N HIS A 23 -7.66 18.43 27.48
CA HIS A 23 -7.39 17.02 27.83
C HIS A 23 -6.79 16.21 26.67
N SER A 24 -6.18 16.86 25.68
CA SER A 24 -5.33 16.15 24.72
C SER A 24 -3.98 15.84 25.40
N SER A 25 -3.98 14.81 26.25
CA SER A 25 -2.78 14.02 26.51
C SER A 25 -2.21 13.65 25.14
N GLY A 26 -1.02 14.18 24.85
CA GLY A 26 -0.41 14.11 23.53
C GLY A 26 -0.51 12.71 22.96
N ALA A 27 -1.26 12.57 21.86
CA ALA A 27 -1.09 11.44 20.98
C ALA A 27 0.39 11.44 20.59
N VAL A 28 1.09 10.41 21.02
CA VAL A 28 2.48 10.15 20.64
C VAL A 28 2.44 9.86 19.14
N PHE A 29 2.55 10.92 18.34
CA PHE A 29 2.90 10.78 16.94
C PHE A 29 4.31 10.20 16.92
N PHE A 30 4.40 8.88 16.70
CA PHE A 30 5.67 8.22 16.44
C PHE A 30 6.23 8.79 15.14
N ALA A 31 7.06 9.82 15.30
CA ALA A 31 7.90 10.34 14.25
C ALA A 31 8.83 9.21 13.79
N SER A 32 8.68 8.79 12.53
CA SER A 32 9.72 8.01 11.83
C SER A 32 10.97 8.86 11.72
N SER A 33 11.90 8.70 12.66
CA SER A 33 13.34 8.79 12.44
C SER A 33 14.07 8.43 13.75
N THR A 34 15.13 7.63 13.62
CA THR A 34 16.14 7.25 14.63
C THR A 34 15.82 6.07 15.57
N SER A 35 16.04 4.87 15.03
CA SER A 35 17.01 3.90 15.54
C SER A 35 17.31 3.85 17.05
N THR A 36 16.80 2.82 17.72
CA THR A 36 17.57 2.09 18.73
C THR A 36 17.28 0.57 18.63
N SER A 37 18.34 -0.21 18.41
CA SER A 37 18.43 -1.67 18.64
C SER A 37 17.59 -2.63 17.78
N ARG A 38 17.97 -2.75 16.49
CA ARG A 38 18.14 -4.02 15.76
C ARG A 38 18.54 -3.65 14.35
N VAL A 39 19.57 -4.30 13.81
CA VAL A 39 19.83 -4.25 12.37
C VAL A 39 18.57 -4.86 11.72
N GLU A 40 17.63 -4.03 11.30
CA GLU A 40 16.49 -4.50 10.52
C GLU A 40 17.08 -5.24 9.32
N LYS A 41 16.76 -6.53 9.21
CA LYS A 41 17.20 -7.38 8.10
C LYS A 41 16.60 -6.76 6.83
N ARG A 42 17.43 -6.03 6.09
CA ARG A 42 17.07 -5.48 4.79
C ARG A 42 17.02 -6.63 3.79
N ASN A 43 15.89 -6.76 3.10
CA ASN A 43 15.71 -7.79 2.07
C ASN A 43 16.17 -7.35 0.67
N ILE A 44 16.52 -6.08 0.50
CA ILE A 44 17.15 -5.54 -0.71
C ILE A 44 18.45 -4.81 -0.33
N ASP A 45 19.43 -4.85 -1.22
CA ASP A 45 20.77 -4.29 -0.99
C ASP A 45 20.69 -2.78 -0.74
N ARG A 46 21.51 -2.28 0.19
CA ARG A 46 21.69 -0.83 0.41
C ARG A 46 22.38 -0.15 -0.76
N ALA A 47 23.18 -0.88 -1.53
CA ALA A 47 23.83 -0.38 -2.73
C ALA A 47 22.87 -0.23 -3.92
N GLU A 48 21.66 -0.79 -3.84
CA GLU A 48 20.66 -0.59 -4.88
C GLU A 48 20.22 0.88 -4.92
N ALA A 49 20.28 1.47 -6.11
CA ALA A 49 19.95 2.87 -6.34
C ALA A 49 18.49 3.20 -5.99
N CYS A 50 18.21 4.48 -5.73
CA CYS A 50 16.86 4.97 -5.55
C CYS A 50 16.05 4.73 -6.83
N PHE A 51 14.88 4.12 -6.69
CA PHE A 51 14.06 3.67 -7.82
C PHE A 51 13.69 4.79 -8.81
N ILE A 52 13.43 6.00 -8.31
CA ILE A 52 13.00 7.13 -9.14
C ILE A 52 14.20 7.88 -9.72
N THR A 53 15.12 8.33 -8.86
CA THR A 53 16.24 9.21 -9.24
C THR A 53 17.46 8.48 -9.75
N ASN A 54 17.56 7.16 -9.52
CA ASN A 54 18.74 6.34 -9.76
C ASN A 54 20.01 6.88 -9.06
N ASP A 55 19.83 7.70 -8.02
CA ASP A 55 20.90 8.08 -7.09
C ASP A 55 21.33 6.86 -6.26
N SER A 56 22.57 6.82 -5.80
CA SER A 56 23.08 5.74 -4.94
C SER A 56 23.47 6.31 -3.57
N SER A 57 22.73 5.93 -2.53
CA SER A 57 22.95 6.47 -1.19
C SER A 57 22.57 5.48 -0.10
N TYR A 58 23.41 5.39 0.93
CA TYR A 58 23.17 4.55 2.11
C TYR A 58 22.02 5.04 2.99
N VAL A 59 21.57 6.28 2.81
CA VAL A 59 20.45 6.86 3.55
C VAL A 59 19.08 6.56 2.93
N HIS A 60 19.03 5.83 1.80
CA HIS A 60 17.76 5.40 1.22
C HIS A 60 16.97 4.54 2.20
N GLU A 61 15.66 4.71 2.14
CA GLU A 61 14.67 3.95 2.88
C GLU A 61 14.08 2.87 1.98
N GLN A 62 13.75 1.72 2.59
CA GLN A 62 13.00 0.68 1.89
C GLN A 62 11.53 1.08 1.89
N ALA A 63 10.96 1.19 0.70
CA ALA A 63 9.55 1.42 0.47
C ALA A 63 8.87 0.12 0.06
N HIS A 64 7.71 -0.14 0.65
CA HIS A 64 6.81 -1.23 0.26
C HIS A 64 5.79 -0.69 -0.74
N TRP A 65 5.52 -1.41 -1.82
CA TRP A 65 4.45 -1.03 -2.75
C TRP A 65 3.08 -1.40 -2.20
N ILE A 66 2.93 -2.63 -1.72
CA ILE A 66 1.83 -3.02 -0.85
C ILE A 66 2.29 -2.87 0.58
N ASN A 67 1.69 -1.91 1.29
CA ASN A 67 2.11 -1.52 2.63
C ASN A 67 2.12 -2.70 3.59
N ASP A 68 3.21 -2.81 4.35
CA ASP A 68 3.26 -3.73 5.48
C ASP A 68 2.33 -3.24 6.59
N ILE A 69 1.51 -4.14 7.12
CA ILE A 69 0.65 -3.85 8.26
C ILE A 69 1.55 -3.87 9.50
N ARG A 70 2.03 -2.72 9.94
CA ARG A 70 3.05 -2.64 11.01
C ARG A 70 2.55 -3.03 12.40
N GLY A 71 1.25 -3.27 12.54
CA GLY A 71 0.67 -3.67 13.80
C GLY A 71 1.09 -5.10 14.21
N LYS A 72 1.19 -5.30 15.52
CA LYS A 72 1.62 -6.57 16.13
C LYS A 72 0.45 -7.36 16.72
N GLU A 73 -0.75 -6.79 16.70
CA GLU A 73 -1.94 -7.43 17.23
C GLU A 73 -2.34 -8.60 16.33
N GLU A 74 -3.08 -9.57 16.88
CA GLU A 74 -3.45 -10.76 16.11
C GLU A 74 -4.28 -10.41 14.88
N LYS A 75 -5.17 -9.41 14.99
CA LYS A 75 -5.94 -8.87 13.87
C LYS A 75 -5.06 -8.38 12.72
N ASP A 76 -3.90 -7.78 13.03
CA ASP A 76 -2.96 -7.28 12.04
C ASP A 76 -2.27 -8.44 11.31
N LYS A 77 -1.90 -9.50 12.05
CA LYS A 77 -1.32 -10.72 11.45
C LYS A 77 -2.31 -11.42 10.53
N VAL A 78 -3.56 -11.59 10.99
CA VAL A 78 -4.65 -12.17 10.18
C VAL A 78 -4.86 -11.33 8.91
N LEU A 79 -4.83 -10.00 9.03
CA LEU A 79 -4.96 -9.11 7.88
C LEU A 79 -3.78 -9.27 6.89
N LYS A 80 -2.54 -9.40 7.37
CA LYS A 80 -1.37 -9.69 6.49
C LYS A 80 -1.57 -10.99 5.72
N ILE A 81 -2.00 -12.05 6.40
CA ILE A 81 -2.26 -13.35 5.78
C ILE A 81 -3.35 -13.21 4.72
N LYS A 82 -4.45 -12.51 5.01
CA LYS A 82 -5.54 -12.26 4.06
C LYS A 82 -5.05 -11.51 2.82
N ILE A 83 -4.20 -10.49 2.97
CA ILE A 83 -3.63 -9.75 1.83
C ILE A 83 -2.73 -10.63 0.98
N VAL A 84 -1.80 -11.37 1.60
CA VAL A 84 -0.87 -12.25 0.88
C VAL A 84 -1.64 -13.34 0.13
N LEU A 85 -2.60 -13.97 0.80
CA LEU A 85 -3.45 -14.99 0.21
C LEU A 85 -4.29 -14.43 -0.93
N PHE A 86 -4.86 -13.24 -0.78
CA PHE A 86 -5.57 -12.56 -1.86
C PHE A 86 -4.68 -12.36 -3.08
N LEU A 87 -3.51 -11.74 -2.90
CA LEU A 87 -2.57 -11.51 -4.01
C LEU A 87 -2.12 -12.81 -4.69
N LEU A 88 -1.94 -13.88 -3.90
CA LEU A 88 -1.55 -15.20 -4.40
C LEU A 88 -2.68 -15.83 -5.23
N LEU A 89 -3.91 -15.83 -4.71
CA LEU A 89 -5.09 -16.37 -5.41
C LEU A 89 -5.38 -15.61 -6.70
N GLN A 90 -5.09 -14.31 -6.71
CA GLN A 90 -5.19 -13.49 -7.91
C GLN A 90 -4.06 -13.77 -8.92
N GLY A 91 -3.07 -14.61 -8.62
CA GLY A 91 -1.93 -14.85 -9.50
C GLY A 91 -1.00 -13.64 -9.65
N ILE A 92 -1.13 -12.66 -8.74
CA ILE A 92 -0.37 -11.40 -8.76
C ILE A 92 1.02 -11.62 -8.16
N VAL A 93 1.16 -12.56 -7.23
CA VAL A 93 2.44 -12.89 -6.58
C VAL A 93 2.74 -14.38 -6.63
N CYS A 94 4.01 -14.75 -6.41
CA CYS A 94 4.43 -16.16 -6.37
C CYS A 94 4.05 -16.84 -5.03
N PRO A 95 4.05 -18.18 -4.96
CA PRO A 95 3.72 -18.92 -3.73
C PRO A 95 4.63 -18.64 -2.53
N THR A 96 5.86 -18.18 -2.77
CA THR A 96 6.83 -17.83 -1.71
C THR A 96 6.77 -16.37 -1.30
N PHE A 97 5.77 -15.62 -1.75
CA PHE A 97 5.66 -14.20 -1.49
C PHE A 97 5.30 -13.91 -0.03
N THR A 98 5.99 -12.91 0.52
CA THR A 98 5.68 -12.24 1.78
C THR A 98 5.63 -10.74 1.53
N LEU A 99 5.04 -9.95 2.42
CA LEU A 99 5.05 -8.48 2.24
C LEU A 99 6.46 -7.89 2.21
N ASP A 100 7.44 -8.53 2.87
CA ASP A 100 8.84 -8.13 2.80
C ASP A 100 9.63 -8.79 1.65
N HIS A 101 8.95 -9.46 0.72
CA HIS A 101 9.62 -10.09 -0.43
C HIS A 101 10.22 -9.01 -1.34
N PRO A 102 11.43 -9.20 -1.91
CA PRO A 102 12.08 -8.17 -2.72
C PRO A 102 11.20 -7.61 -3.85
N SER A 103 10.36 -8.44 -4.47
CA SER A 103 9.44 -7.98 -5.52
C SER A 103 8.40 -6.94 -5.08
N ASN A 104 8.21 -6.71 -3.77
CA ASN A 104 7.37 -5.66 -3.19
C ASN A 104 8.18 -4.45 -2.67
N LEU A 105 9.50 -4.51 -2.74
CA LEU A 105 10.40 -3.53 -2.11
C LEU A 105 11.18 -2.74 -3.16
N THR A 106 11.41 -1.45 -2.88
CA THR A 106 12.37 -0.60 -3.60
C THR A 106 13.10 0.31 -2.62
N ASN A 107 14.31 0.75 -2.98
CA ASN A 107 14.96 1.85 -2.26
C ASN A 107 14.42 3.18 -2.79
N LEU A 108 14.10 4.11 -1.89
CA LEU A 108 13.73 5.49 -2.22
C LEU A 108 14.52 6.47 -1.36
N ASP A 109 14.77 7.66 -1.91
CA ASP A 109 15.15 8.81 -1.10
C ASP A 109 14.10 9.05 -0.01
N SER A 110 14.54 9.36 1.21
CA SER A 110 13.64 9.47 2.38
C SER A 110 12.57 10.55 2.21
N ARG A 111 12.87 11.62 1.47
CA ARG A 111 11.89 12.68 1.16
C ARG A 111 10.88 12.19 0.13
N LEU A 112 11.34 11.48 -0.91
CA LEU A 112 10.45 10.86 -1.90
C LEU A 112 9.56 9.80 -1.28
N HIS A 113 10.11 8.96 -0.40
CA HIS A 113 9.36 7.95 0.32
C HIS A 113 8.25 8.58 1.16
N SER A 114 8.58 9.60 1.98
CA SER A 114 7.58 10.32 2.78
C SER A 114 6.55 11.04 1.91
N ALA A 115 6.97 11.68 0.82
CA ALA A 115 6.08 12.36 -0.12
C ALA A 115 5.11 11.39 -0.81
N MET A 116 5.56 10.18 -1.16
CA MET A 116 4.74 9.15 -1.79
C MET A 116 3.78 8.47 -0.81
N ASP A 117 4.30 7.93 0.30
CA ASP A 117 3.55 7.05 1.19
C ASP A 117 2.67 7.84 2.18
N LYS A 118 3.24 8.84 2.85
CA LYS A 118 2.51 9.60 3.90
C LYS A 118 1.60 10.67 3.34
N PHE A 119 2.07 11.38 2.32
CA PHE A 119 1.39 12.57 1.82
C PHE A 119 0.67 12.37 0.49
N GLY A 120 0.92 11.26 -0.22
CA GLY A 120 0.29 11.00 -1.53
C GLY A 120 0.53 12.11 -2.55
N MET A 121 1.69 12.81 -2.47
CA MET A 121 1.98 13.96 -3.34
C MET A 121 2.24 13.56 -4.80
N PHE A 122 2.65 12.31 -5.01
CA PHE A 122 2.81 11.70 -6.32
C PHE A 122 2.56 10.19 -6.22
N ALA A 123 2.43 9.55 -7.37
CA ALA A 123 2.42 8.10 -7.50
C ALA A 123 3.38 7.67 -8.62
N VAL A 124 3.82 6.41 -8.58
CA VAL A 124 4.53 5.79 -9.70
C VAL A 124 3.61 4.76 -10.32
N THR A 125 3.41 4.82 -11.62
CA THR A 125 2.68 3.81 -12.39
C THR A 125 3.52 3.34 -13.58
N CYS A 126 2.98 2.45 -14.41
CA CYS A 126 3.63 2.05 -15.65
C CYS A 126 3.36 3.07 -16.77
N THR A 127 4.22 3.12 -17.78
CA THR A 127 3.98 3.94 -18.98
C THR A 127 2.71 3.50 -19.70
N GLN A 128 2.13 4.39 -20.51
CA GLN A 128 0.92 4.08 -21.28
C GLN A 128 1.05 2.80 -22.11
N ALA A 129 2.16 2.64 -22.84
CA ALA A 129 2.41 1.44 -23.65
C ALA A 129 2.51 0.17 -22.80
N THR A 130 3.15 0.25 -21.62
CA THR A 130 3.24 -0.88 -20.68
C THR A 130 1.86 -1.22 -20.10
N LEU A 131 1.06 -0.22 -19.72
CA LEU A 131 -0.31 -0.42 -19.23
C LEU A 131 -1.18 -1.09 -20.28
N ASP A 132 -1.12 -0.66 -21.54
CA ASP A 132 -1.86 -1.27 -22.64
C ASP A 132 -1.51 -2.74 -22.84
N ALA A 133 -0.21 -3.07 -22.86
CA ALA A 133 0.26 -4.45 -22.97
C ALA A 133 -0.19 -5.31 -21.78
N PHE A 134 -0.22 -4.75 -20.57
CA PHE A 134 -0.69 -5.47 -19.39
C PHE A 134 -2.20 -5.62 -19.36
N ILE A 135 -2.96 -4.63 -19.83
CA ILE A 135 -4.43 -4.74 -19.96
C ILE A 135 -4.77 -5.90 -20.89
N GLU A 136 -4.16 -5.96 -22.08
CA GLU A 136 -4.37 -7.06 -23.03
C GLU A 136 -4.02 -8.42 -22.40
N MET A 137 -2.87 -8.49 -21.71
CA MET A 137 -2.42 -9.73 -21.05
C MET A 137 -3.40 -10.18 -19.96
N VAL A 138 -3.84 -9.27 -19.08
CA VAL A 138 -4.73 -9.60 -17.97
C VAL A 138 -6.14 -9.92 -18.47
N GLN A 139 -6.63 -9.23 -19.52
CA GLN A 139 -7.92 -9.55 -20.14
C GLN A 139 -7.93 -10.97 -20.70
N LYS A 140 -6.89 -11.34 -21.46
CA LYS A 140 -6.76 -12.70 -22.01
C LYS A 140 -6.68 -13.75 -20.90
N GLU A 141 -5.95 -13.47 -19.83
CA GLU A 141 -5.84 -14.39 -18.70
C GLU A 141 -7.16 -14.52 -17.93
N ASN A 142 -7.90 -13.43 -17.77
CA ASN A 142 -9.22 -13.44 -17.14
C ASN A 142 -10.23 -14.24 -17.97
N GLU A 143 -10.14 -14.18 -19.30
CA GLU A 143 -10.96 -15.01 -20.19
C GLU A 143 -10.69 -16.51 -19.98
N VAL A 144 -9.41 -16.90 -20.01
CA VAL A 144 -9.02 -18.30 -19.75
C VAL A 144 -9.47 -18.74 -18.36
N ALA A 145 -9.30 -17.90 -17.34
CA ALA A 145 -9.73 -18.22 -15.99
C ALA A 145 -11.25 -18.41 -15.91
N ARG A 146 -12.04 -17.61 -16.64
CA ARG A 146 -13.49 -17.76 -16.73
C ARG A 146 -13.88 -19.08 -17.41
N GLU A 147 -13.30 -19.39 -18.57
CA GLU A 147 -13.57 -20.65 -19.29
C GLU A 147 -13.27 -21.87 -18.40
N ARG A 148 -12.12 -21.89 -17.72
CA ARG A 148 -11.76 -22.97 -16.79
C ARG A 148 -12.71 -23.09 -15.60
N ALA A 149 -13.16 -21.96 -15.11
CA ALA A 149 -14.10 -21.90 -14.00
C ALA A 149 -15.47 -22.46 -14.39
N GLU A 150 -15.93 -22.21 -15.62
CA GLU A 150 -17.16 -22.79 -16.20
C GLU A 150 -17.03 -24.31 -16.42
N GLU A 151 -15.83 -24.79 -16.76
CA GLU A 151 -15.50 -26.23 -16.83
C GLU A 151 -15.42 -26.90 -15.44
N GLY A 152 -15.46 -26.14 -14.34
CA GLY A 152 -15.25 -26.64 -12.98
C GLY A 152 -13.80 -27.07 -12.71
N THR A 153 -12.85 -26.59 -13.52
CA THR A 153 -11.43 -26.89 -13.37
C THR A 153 -10.78 -25.88 -12.44
N ASP A 154 -10.00 -26.37 -11.47
CA ASP A 154 -9.19 -25.49 -10.62
C ASP A 154 -8.10 -24.82 -11.46
N TYR A 155 -8.10 -23.49 -11.48
CA TYR A 155 -7.18 -22.70 -12.30
C TYR A 155 -6.69 -21.48 -11.52
N ALA A 156 -5.37 -21.36 -11.42
CA ALA A 156 -4.70 -20.18 -10.89
C ALA A 156 -4.20 -19.32 -12.05
N ARG A 157 -4.50 -18.01 -12.01
CA ARG A 157 -4.06 -17.08 -13.05
C ARG A 157 -2.53 -17.06 -13.19
N ASN A 158 -2.06 -17.05 -14.43
CA ASN A 158 -0.65 -16.92 -14.78
C ASN A 158 -0.39 -15.56 -15.45
N LEU A 159 -0.23 -14.52 -14.64
CA LEU A 159 0.02 -13.15 -15.10
C LEU A 159 1.45 -12.92 -15.63
N LYS A 160 2.23 -13.97 -15.90
CA LYS A 160 3.60 -13.89 -16.45
C LYS A 160 4.48 -12.85 -15.75
N ILE A 161 4.41 -12.79 -14.42
CA ILE A 161 5.05 -11.76 -13.57
C ILE A 161 6.51 -11.52 -13.96
N ARG A 162 7.25 -12.58 -14.27
CA ARG A 162 8.66 -12.48 -14.69
C ARG A 162 8.84 -11.65 -15.95
N THR A 163 8.08 -11.95 -16.99
CA THR A 163 8.14 -11.21 -18.26
C THR A 163 7.68 -9.78 -18.06
N ALA A 164 6.59 -9.57 -17.31
CA ALA A 164 6.10 -8.25 -16.96
C ALA A 164 7.16 -7.41 -16.24
N SER A 165 7.88 -8.00 -15.28
CA SER A 165 8.94 -7.33 -14.51
C SER A 165 10.18 -6.99 -15.37
N GLU A 166 10.40 -7.70 -16.47
CA GLU A 166 11.54 -7.48 -17.39
C GLU A 166 11.28 -6.37 -18.40
N THR A 167 10.02 -6.17 -18.78
CA THR A 167 9.62 -5.21 -19.82
C THR A 167 8.97 -3.95 -19.27
N ALA A 168 8.64 -3.90 -17.97
CA ALA A 168 7.95 -2.76 -17.38
C ALA A 168 8.78 -1.46 -17.44
N GLU A 169 8.15 -0.43 -17.98
CA GLU A 169 8.60 0.95 -17.86
C GLU A 169 7.66 1.72 -16.94
N TYR A 170 8.24 2.58 -16.11
CA TYR A 170 7.54 3.32 -15.08
C TYR A 170 7.58 4.83 -15.34
N GLU A 171 6.58 5.51 -14.80
CA GLU A 171 6.40 6.95 -14.91
C GLU A 171 5.90 7.54 -13.59
N VAL A 172 6.34 8.76 -13.29
CA VAL A 172 5.92 9.52 -12.10
C VAL A 172 4.75 10.41 -12.46
N VAL A 173 3.64 10.26 -11.72
CA VAL A 173 2.46 11.12 -11.82
C VAL A 173 2.39 12.01 -10.59
N VAL A 174 2.59 13.32 -10.78
CA VAL A 174 2.52 14.31 -9.70
C VAL A 174 1.05 14.64 -9.40
N LEU A 175 0.59 14.30 -8.20
CA LEU A 175 -0.79 14.48 -7.77
C LEU A 175 -1.01 15.80 -7.02
N GLN A 176 0.02 16.30 -6.32
CA GLN A 176 -0.05 17.55 -5.55
C GLN A 176 1.06 18.52 -5.99
N PRO A 177 0.95 19.14 -7.18
CA PRO A 177 2.08 19.83 -7.79
C PRO A 177 2.61 21.03 -6.99
N LYS A 178 1.75 21.71 -6.22
CA LYS A 178 2.16 22.83 -5.35
C LYS A 178 2.96 22.41 -4.11
N HIS A 179 2.83 21.15 -3.71
CA HIS A 179 3.46 20.59 -2.52
C HIS A 179 4.62 19.65 -2.84
N PHE A 180 4.58 19.03 -4.02
CA PHE A 180 5.68 18.23 -4.55
C PHE A 180 6.79 19.17 -5.06
N LEU A 181 7.97 19.11 -4.42
CA LEU A 181 9.12 19.98 -4.71
C LEU A 181 8.82 21.50 -4.57
N PRO A 182 8.51 21.98 -3.35
CA PRO A 182 8.13 23.37 -3.13
C PRO A 182 9.31 24.34 -3.38
N ASN A 183 9.00 25.63 -3.52
CA ASN A 183 9.98 26.71 -3.63
C ASN A 183 11.00 26.55 -4.76
N LYS A 184 10.57 25.99 -5.91
CA LYS A 184 11.44 25.70 -7.07
C LYS A 184 12.59 24.74 -6.73
N SER A 185 12.42 23.88 -5.73
CA SER A 185 13.35 22.79 -5.48
C SER A 185 13.35 21.82 -6.66
N CYS A 186 14.50 21.17 -6.89
CA CYS A 186 14.69 20.25 -7.99
C CYS A 186 14.77 18.82 -7.48
N LEU A 187 14.26 17.90 -8.29
CA LEU A 187 14.60 16.48 -8.23
C LEU A 187 15.80 16.22 -9.14
N THR A 188 16.90 15.72 -8.59
CA THR A 188 18.05 15.29 -9.39
C THR A 188 17.85 13.86 -9.86
N ARG A 189 18.00 13.61 -11.15
CA ARG A 189 17.99 12.26 -11.74
C ARG A 189 19.34 11.95 -12.36
N TYR A 190 19.86 10.78 -12.04
CA TYR A 190 21.10 10.24 -12.57
C TYR A 190 20.75 9.24 -13.67
N ALA A 191 20.88 9.63 -14.92
CA ALA A 191 20.73 8.68 -16.02
C ALA A 191 22.00 7.82 -16.14
N THR A 192 21.82 6.55 -16.45
CA THR A 192 22.95 5.67 -16.79
C THR A 192 22.75 5.20 -18.22
N GLN A 193 23.70 5.52 -19.09
CA GLN A 193 23.71 5.06 -20.47
C GLN A 193 24.98 4.24 -20.69
N ASN A 194 24.83 3.00 -21.16
CA ASN A 194 25.94 2.07 -21.40
C ASN A 194 26.86 1.85 -20.18
N GLY A 195 26.27 1.87 -18.97
CA GLY A 195 27.02 1.69 -17.71
C GLY A 195 27.78 2.93 -17.25
N LEU A 196 27.74 4.05 -18.00
CA LEU A 196 28.32 5.32 -17.58
C LEU A 196 27.22 6.24 -17.03
N VAL A 197 27.52 6.90 -15.93
CA VAL A 197 26.63 7.91 -15.33
C VAL A 197 26.70 9.16 -16.21
N GLU A 198 25.57 9.51 -16.80
CA GLU A 198 25.44 10.76 -17.54
C GLU A 198 25.42 11.97 -16.59
N ILE A 199 25.55 13.17 -17.17
CA ILE A 199 25.41 14.42 -16.42
C ILE A 199 24.03 14.41 -15.72
N PRO A 200 23.98 14.58 -14.39
CA PRO A 200 22.73 14.59 -13.65
C PRO A 200 21.80 15.68 -14.18
N LYS A 201 20.54 15.32 -14.40
CA LYS A 201 19.51 16.24 -14.86
C LYS A 201 18.65 16.68 -13.69
N LEU A 202 18.31 17.97 -13.66
CA LEU A 202 17.45 18.55 -12.64
C LEU A 202 16.03 18.64 -13.18
N TYR A 203 15.05 18.29 -12.37
CA TYR A 203 13.63 18.35 -12.73
C TYR A 203 12.86 19.19 -11.72
N GLN A 204 11.96 20.04 -12.22
CA GLN A 204 11.08 20.90 -11.43
C GLN A 204 9.64 20.74 -11.90
N VAL A 205 8.69 21.01 -11.01
CA VAL A 205 7.28 21.08 -11.38
C VAL A 205 7.02 22.42 -12.09
N ASP A 206 6.48 22.38 -13.30
CA ASP A 206 6.13 23.56 -14.07
C ASP A 206 4.81 24.22 -13.58
N SER A 207 4.38 25.30 -14.25
CA SER A 207 3.13 25.99 -13.92
C SER A 207 1.86 25.16 -14.19
N HIS A 208 1.96 24.10 -14.99
CA HIS A 208 0.87 23.17 -15.30
C HIS A 208 0.86 21.94 -14.38
N GLY A 209 1.80 21.87 -13.43
CA GLY A 209 1.91 20.78 -12.48
C GLY A 209 2.60 19.53 -13.01
N VAL A 210 3.33 19.64 -14.12
CA VAL A 210 4.07 18.55 -14.76
C VAL A 210 5.54 18.62 -14.35
N LEU A 211 6.13 17.47 -14.02
CA LEU A 211 7.55 17.38 -13.69
C LEU A 211 8.39 17.44 -14.98
N ARG A 212 9.20 18.48 -15.16
CA ARG A 212 9.98 18.76 -16.38
C ARG A 212 11.44 19.09 -16.07
N GLU A 213 12.31 18.85 -17.05
CA GLU A 213 13.73 19.20 -16.97
C GLU A 213 13.89 20.71 -16.77
N ALA A 214 14.79 21.12 -15.86
CA ALA A 214 15.04 22.51 -15.56
C ALA A 214 15.81 23.18 -16.71
N PRO A 215 15.45 24.40 -17.14
CA PRO A 215 14.36 25.24 -16.61
C PRO A 215 12.98 24.67 -16.98
N ALA A 216 12.07 24.51 -16.02
CA ALA A 216 10.76 23.88 -16.24
C ALA A 216 9.77 24.80 -16.97
N THR A 217 9.98 24.96 -18.28
CA THR A 217 9.06 25.61 -19.21
C THR A 217 8.14 24.58 -19.86
N ALA A 218 7.08 25.01 -20.53
CA ALA A 218 6.15 24.12 -21.23
C ALA A 218 6.84 23.28 -22.34
N ASP A 219 7.91 23.82 -22.93
CA ASP A 219 8.70 23.17 -23.99
C ASP A 219 9.78 22.23 -23.43
N SER A 220 10.08 22.31 -22.13
CA SER A 220 11.09 21.45 -21.52
C SER A 220 10.62 19.99 -21.48
N PRO A 221 11.52 19.02 -21.74
CA PRO A 221 11.19 17.61 -21.68
C PRO A 221 10.57 17.23 -20.33
N ARG A 222 9.55 16.36 -20.36
CA ARG A 222 8.97 15.77 -19.14
C ARG A 222 9.98 14.86 -18.45
N TYR A 223 9.72 14.55 -17.18
CA TYR A 223 10.42 13.48 -16.49
C TYR A 223 10.26 12.19 -17.29
N PRO A 224 11.35 11.65 -17.85
CA PRO A 224 11.23 10.57 -18.82
C PRO A 224 10.86 9.27 -18.11
N PRO A 225 10.22 8.34 -18.83
CA PRO A 225 10.08 6.98 -18.35
C PRO A 225 11.39 6.34 -17.93
N PHE A 226 11.30 5.38 -17.01
CA PHE A 226 12.47 4.67 -16.50
C PHE A 226 12.15 3.20 -16.26
N ARG A 227 13.20 2.37 -16.24
CA ARG A 227 13.10 0.95 -15.91
C ARG A 227 13.74 0.69 -14.55
N PHE A 228 13.27 -0.36 -13.88
CA PHE A 228 13.94 -0.84 -12.69
C PHE A 228 15.31 -1.41 -13.07
N ALA A 229 16.40 -0.74 -12.67
CA ALA A 229 17.77 -1.12 -12.99
C ALA A 229 18.42 -2.05 -11.95
N GLY A 230 17.68 -2.51 -10.95
CA GLY A 230 18.25 -3.33 -9.87
C GLY A 230 18.72 -4.70 -10.35
N ASN A 231 19.99 -5.02 -10.08
CA ASN A 231 20.58 -6.34 -10.30
C ASN A 231 20.10 -7.35 -9.24
N ARG A 232 18.80 -7.63 -9.24
CA ARG A 232 18.21 -8.66 -8.38
C ARG A 232 18.18 -10.01 -9.10
N GLU A 233 18.30 -11.08 -8.35
CA GLU A 233 18.14 -12.44 -8.87
C GLU A 233 16.75 -12.64 -9.52
N ARG A 234 16.59 -13.68 -10.34
CA ARG A 234 15.39 -13.92 -11.17
C ARG A 234 14.05 -13.93 -10.41
N GLY A 235 14.05 -14.14 -9.09
CA GLY A 235 12.85 -14.06 -8.24
C GLY A 235 12.66 -12.73 -7.50
N GLY A 236 13.68 -11.87 -7.43
CA GLY A 236 13.65 -10.65 -6.62
C GLY A 236 13.25 -9.38 -7.37
N LYS A 237 13.07 -9.46 -8.70
CA LYS A 237 12.70 -8.30 -9.53
C LYS A 237 11.40 -7.66 -9.04
N LEU A 238 11.32 -6.34 -9.14
CA LEU A 238 10.15 -5.57 -8.78
C LEU A 238 8.93 -6.05 -9.58
N ASN A 239 7.85 -6.39 -8.90
CA ASN A 239 6.61 -6.80 -9.54
C ASN A 239 5.78 -5.57 -9.93
N PRO A 240 5.58 -5.30 -11.23
CA PRO A 240 4.89 -4.09 -11.67
C PRO A 240 3.41 -4.07 -11.26
N TYR A 241 2.76 -5.22 -11.08
CA TYR A 241 1.37 -5.27 -10.65
C TYR A 241 1.19 -4.71 -9.24
N LEU A 242 2.17 -4.91 -8.35
CA LEU A 242 2.14 -4.31 -7.00
C LEU A 242 2.29 -2.79 -7.06
N VAL A 243 3.13 -2.28 -7.96
CA VAL A 243 3.28 -0.84 -8.23
C VAL A 243 1.95 -0.24 -8.74
N ILE A 244 1.29 -0.92 -9.68
CA ILE A 244 -0.01 -0.52 -10.23
C ILE A 244 -1.10 -0.46 -9.15
N LEU A 245 -1.21 -1.49 -8.30
CA LEU A 245 -2.17 -1.49 -7.18
C LEU A 245 -1.88 -0.36 -6.19
N ALA A 246 -0.61 -0.12 -5.87
CA ALA A 246 -0.19 0.97 -4.98
C ALA A 246 -0.51 2.37 -5.55
N ALA A 247 -0.41 2.53 -6.88
CA ALA A 247 -0.74 3.75 -7.59
C ALA A 247 -2.25 3.97 -7.65
N GLU A 248 -3.01 2.92 -7.95
CA GLU A 248 -4.46 2.98 -8.08
C GLU A 248 -5.14 3.48 -6.79
N ILE A 249 -4.70 3.01 -5.63
CA ILE A 249 -5.23 3.49 -4.34
C ILE A 249 -5.07 5.00 -4.21
N LYS A 250 -3.89 5.52 -4.58
CA LYS A 250 -3.60 6.98 -4.54
C LYS A 250 -4.44 7.72 -5.57
N PHE A 251 -4.60 7.18 -6.77
CA PHE A 251 -5.40 7.78 -7.83
C PHE A 251 -6.90 7.83 -7.52
N ARG A 252 -7.46 6.81 -6.86
CA ARG A 252 -8.85 6.88 -6.39
C ARG A 252 -9.04 7.92 -5.30
N ARG A 253 -8.13 7.97 -4.33
CA ARG A 253 -8.15 8.99 -3.27
C ARG A 253 -8.05 10.40 -3.87
N TYR A 254 -7.19 10.55 -4.87
CA TYR A 254 -7.06 11.79 -5.64
C TYR A 254 -8.40 12.19 -6.29
N ARG A 255 -9.03 11.29 -7.05
CA ARG A 255 -10.32 11.55 -7.72
C ARG A 255 -11.47 11.80 -6.76
N ALA A 256 -11.42 11.21 -5.56
CA ALA A 256 -12.43 11.42 -4.52
C ALA A 256 -12.26 12.75 -3.77
N ALA A 257 -11.11 13.41 -3.86
CA ALA A 257 -10.85 14.65 -3.14
C ALA A 257 -11.61 15.83 -3.79
N PRO A 258 -12.44 16.58 -3.04
CA PRO A 258 -13.29 17.63 -3.62
C PRO A 258 -12.51 18.80 -4.23
N ASN A 259 -11.27 19.03 -3.76
CA ASN A 259 -10.39 20.11 -4.20
C ASN A 259 -9.11 19.57 -4.86
N ALA A 260 -9.19 18.41 -5.51
CA ALA A 260 -8.07 17.88 -6.28
C ALA A 260 -7.65 18.89 -7.37
N PRO A 261 -6.34 19.20 -7.51
CA PRO A 261 -5.85 19.99 -8.62
C PRO A 261 -6.32 19.44 -9.98
N ARG A 262 -6.26 20.26 -11.03
CA ARG A 262 -6.43 19.72 -12.39
C ARG A 262 -5.07 19.19 -12.86
N LEU A 263 -5.04 17.94 -13.32
CA LEU A 263 -3.84 17.35 -13.90
C LEU A 263 -3.78 17.57 -15.42
N ASP A 264 -2.58 17.44 -15.96
CA ASP A 264 -2.34 17.35 -17.39
C ASP A 264 -3.09 16.15 -18.01
N ALA A 265 -3.48 16.28 -19.28
CA ALA A 265 -4.28 15.27 -19.97
C ALA A 265 -3.57 13.90 -20.05
N GLU A 266 -2.24 13.88 -20.19
CA GLU A 266 -1.48 12.64 -20.22
C GLU A 266 -1.47 11.95 -18.85
N TYR A 267 -1.39 12.72 -17.76
CA TYR A 267 -1.50 12.17 -16.39
C TYR A 267 -2.90 11.59 -16.15
N GLU A 268 -3.97 12.25 -16.59
CA GLU A 268 -5.32 11.69 -16.49
C GLU A 268 -5.50 10.41 -17.31
N ALA A 269 -4.85 10.31 -18.48
CA ALA A 269 -4.85 9.10 -19.28
C ALA A 269 -4.15 7.94 -18.54
N LEU A 270 -2.96 8.19 -17.97
CA LEU A 270 -2.23 7.21 -17.15
C LEU A 270 -3.05 6.76 -15.93
N ILE A 271 -3.68 7.70 -15.23
CA ILE A 271 -4.54 7.40 -14.08
C ILE A 271 -5.69 6.48 -14.50
N THR A 272 -6.37 6.83 -15.59
CA THR A 272 -7.53 6.07 -16.09
C THR A 272 -7.13 4.64 -16.44
N LYS A 273 -6.05 4.45 -17.20
CA LYS A 273 -5.55 3.12 -17.57
C LYS A 273 -5.04 2.31 -16.38
N THR A 274 -4.38 2.98 -15.41
CA THR A 274 -3.95 2.32 -14.17
C THR A 274 -5.15 1.78 -13.39
N ILE A 275 -6.23 2.58 -13.28
CA ILE A 275 -7.47 2.16 -12.61
C ILE A 275 -8.16 1.04 -13.38
N GLU A 276 -8.19 1.09 -14.71
CA GLU A 276 -8.72 0.03 -15.56
C GLU A 276 -7.99 -1.30 -15.33
N LEU A 277 -6.65 -1.28 -15.41
CA LEU A 277 -5.84 -2.47 -15.16
C LEU A 277 -6.02 -3.00 -13.73
N ALA A 278 -6.06 -2.13 -12.72
CA ALA A 278 -6.33 -2.55 -11.35
C ALA A 278 -7.70 -3.20 -11.20
N ASN A 279 -8.75 -2.69 -11.86
CA ASN A 279 -10.06 -3.34 -11.87
C ASN A 279 -10.00 -4.76 -12.47
N LEU A 280 -9.23 -4.96 -13.53
CA LEU A 280 -9.03 -6.28 -14.15
C LEU A 280 -8.25 -7.23 -13.22
N LEU A 281 -7.27 -6.70 -12.46
CA LEU A 281 -6.54 -7.46 -11.45
C LEU A 281 -7.44 -7.84 -10.26
N TYR A 282 -8.35 -6.95 -9.85
CA TYR A 282 -9.36 -7.24 -8.83
C TYR A 282 -10.48 -8.14 -9.32
N SER A 283 -10.62 -8.33 -10.63
CA SER A 283 -11.66 -9.19 -11.18
C SER A 283 -11.47 -10.60 -10.64
N GLU A 284 -12.46 -11.06 -9.90
CA GLU A 284 -12.51 -12.42 -9.36
C GLU A 284 -12.84 -13.42 -10.47
N PRO A 285 -11.99 -14.42 -10.75
CA PRO A 285 -12.46 -15.69 -11.28
C PRO A 285 -12.90 -16.57 -10.10
N ILE A 286 -13.81 -16.09 -9.25
CA ILE A 286 -14.31 -16.89 -8.13
C ILE A 286 -15.59 -17.61 -8.58
N THR A 287 -15.42 -18.79 -9.17
CA THR A 287 -16.44 -19.82 -9.03
C THR A 287 -16.34 -20.40 -7.61
N GLY A 288 -17.50 -20.56 -6.97
CA GLY A 288 -17.65 -20.68 -5.52
C GLY A 288 -16.95 -21.86 -4.82
N ALA A 289 -16.33 -22.80 -5.54
CA ALA A 289 -15.58 -23.90 -4.96
C ALA A 289 -14.22 -23.47 -4.38
N ASN A 290 -13.55 -22.49 -4.99
CA ASN A 290 -12.21 -22.07 -4.57
C ASN A 290 -12.25 -21.05 -3.43
N ALA A 291 -13.24 -20.16 -3.38
CA ALA A 291 -13.40 -19.24 -2.23
C ALA A 291 -13.78 -19.96 -0.94
N GLN A 292 -14.60 -21.03 -0.98
CA GLN A 292 -15.02 -21.73 0.23
C GLN A 292 -13.86 -22.44 0.95
N ARG A 293 -12.83 -22.91 0.23
CA ARG A 293 -11.68 -23.61 0.84
C ARG A 293 -10.77 -22.70 1.68
N PHE A 294 -10.75 -21.41 1.40
CA PHE A 294 -9.80 -20.47 2.03
C PHE A 294 -10.47 -19.50 3.02
N PHE A 295 -11.79 -19.35 2.95
CA PHE A 295 -12.58 -18.46 3.81
C PHE A 295 -13.46 -19.20 4.82
N TYR A 296 -13.23 -20.49 5.06
CA TYR A 296 -13.67 -21.04 6.34
C TYR A 296 -12.89 -20.31 7.43
N GLU A 297 -13.54 -19.34 8.06
CA GLU A 297 -13.13 -18.85 9.36
C GLU A 297 -12.87 -20.09 10.23
N PRO A 298 -11.76 -20.12 10.99
CA PRO A 298 -11.66 -21.07 12.09
C PRO A 298 -12.92 -20.83 12.92
N SER A 299 -13.86 -21.77 12.88
CA SER A 299 -15.05 -21.70 13.71
C SER A 299 -14.55 -21.54 15.14
N GLU A 300 -14.93 -20.44 15.79
CA GLU A 300 -14.61 -20.12 17.20
C GLU A 300 -15.20 -21.15 18.19
N GLU A 301 -15.63 -22.32 17.74
CA GLU A 301 -16.25 -23.37 18.53
C GLU A 301 -15.43 -24.66 18.37
N MET A 302 -14.25 -24.69 18.98
CA MET A 302 -13.79 -25.91 19.64
C MET A 302 -13.94 -25.62 21.12
N ASP A 303 -15.18 -25.76 21.61
CA ASP A 303 -15.41 -26.00 23.02
C ASP A 303 -14.59 -27.24 23.38
N VAL A 304 -13.47 -26.99 24.04
CA VAL A 304 -12.72 -28.03 24.73
C VAL A 304 -13.64 -28.44 25.87
N ASP A 305 -14.35 -29.55 25.69
CA ASP A 305 -14.98 -30.26 26.79
C ASP A 305 -13.87 -30.54 27.82
N ASP A 306 -13.87 -29.76 28.90
CA ASP A 306 -13.10 -29.99 30.11
C ASP A 306 -13.57 -31.32 30.70
N ASP A 307 -12.88 -32.38 30.28
CA ASP A 307 -13.08 -33.72 30.80
C ASP A 307 -12.76 -33.75 32.30
N GLU A 308 -13.75 -34.22 33.05
CA GLU A 308 -13.77 -34.31 34.50
C GLU A 308 -12.55 -35.05 35.04
N THR A 309 -11.75 -34.38 35.87
CA THR A 309 -10.85 -35.08 36.80
C THR A 309 -11.31 -34.88 38.23
N SER A 310 -11.93 -35.94 38.74
CA SER A 310 -12.48 -36.11 40.08
C SER A 310 -11.41 -36.05 41.19
N GLU A 311 -11.74 -35.25 42.21
CA GLU A 311 -11.54 -35.42 43.67
C GLU A 311 -10.34 -36.24 44.22
N SER A 312 -9.58 -35.64 45.14
CA SER A 312 -9.66 -36.03 46.57
C SER A 312 -8.74 -35.23 47.53
N HIS A 313 -9.31 -35.00 48.72
CA HIS A 313 -8.69 -34.72 50.04
C HIS A 313 -8.40 -33.28 50.56
N ALA A 314 -9.45 -32.76 51.21
CA ALA A 314 -9.57 -31.96 52.45
C ALA A 314 -8.37 -31.99 53.46
N THR A 315 -8.06 -30.98 54.30
CA THR A 315 -8.82 -30.15 55.28
C THR A 315 -7.92 -28.94 55.78
N PRO A 316 -8.25 -28.12 56.82
CA PRO A 316 -8.98 -26.84 56.75
C PRO A 316 -8.27 -25.64 57.46
N ASP A 317 -9.04 -24.56 57.73
CA ASP A 317 -8.89 -23.47 58.74
C ASP A 317 -8.43 -22.04 58.28
N PRO A 318 -8.81 -20.95 59.00
CA PRO A 318 -10.06 -20.21 58.75
C PRO A 318 -9.89 -18.66 58.64
N GLU A 319 -11.04 -17.97 58.58
CA GLU A 319 -11.30 -16.57 59.00
C GLU A 319 -11.20 -15.38 58.00
N MET A 320 -12.42 -14.89 57.70
CA MET A 320 -12.91 -13.51 57.91
C MET A 320 -12.58 -12.42 56.89
N GLY A 321 -13.64 -11.94 56.22
CA GLY A 321 -13.60 -10.68 55.47
C GLY A 321 -14.87 -10.35 54.67
N PHE A 322 -16.01 -10.21 55.36
CA PHE A 322 -17.30 -9.72 54.82
C PHE A 322 -17.22 -8.31 54.19
N ARG A 323 -17.87 -8.12 53.03
CA ARG A 323 -18.78 -7.02 52.61
C ARG A 323 -19.08 -7.21 51.10
N ALA A 324 -20.23 -7.75 50.68
CA ALA A 324 -21.62 -7.27 50.74
C ALA A 324 -21.95 -6.12 49.75
N ASN A 325 -22.86 -6.46 48.82
CA ASN A 325 -23.89 -5.64 48.14
C ASN A 325 -23.45 -4.83 46.90
N ASP A 326 -24.21 -4.70 45.81
CA ASP A 326 -25.57 -5.11 45.38
C ASP A 326 -25.59 -4.84 43.85
N ALA A 327 -26.05 -5.73 42.96
CA ALA A 327 -27.44 -6.05 42.57
C ALA A 327 -27.82 -5.50 41.17
N GLY A 328 -28.47 -6.37 40.38
CA GLY A 328 -29.26 -6.06 39.18
C GLY A 328 -28.60 -6.53 37.87
N GLY A 329 -29.09 -7.51 37.10
CA GLY A 329 -30.36 -8.22 37.08
C GLY A 329 -31.03 -8.08 35.72
N SER A 330 -31.16 -9.20 34.98
CA SER A 330 -32.13 -9.48 33.88
C SER A 330 -32.06 -8.62 32.60
N THR A 331 -32.41 -9.06 31.40
CA THR A 331 -33.19 -10.21 30.91
C THR A 331 -32.90 -10.39 29.42
N ALA A 332 -33.11 -11.61 28.94
CA ALA A 332 -33.09 -12.01 27.54
C ALA A 332 -34.03 -11.20 26.63
N ARG A 333 -33.64 -11.07 25.36
CA ARG A 333 -34.58 -11.08 24.24
C ARG A 333 -33.93 -11.65 22.98
N SER A 334 -34.15 -12.94 22.79
CA SER A 334 -34.09 -13.59 21.48
C SER A 334 -35.17 -12.99 20.58
N LEU A 335 -34.78 -12.54 19.40
CA LEU A 335 -35.70 -12.29 18.29
C LEU A 335 -35.14 -13.01 17.07
N ASN A 336 -35.83 -14.10 16.73
CA ASN A 336 -35.82 -14.73 15.42
C ASN A 336 -35.99 -13.66 14.33
N GLY A 337 -35.07 -13.66 13.37
CA GLY A 337 -35.21 -12.97 12.11
C GLY A 337 -34.61 -13.86 11.02
N GLU A 338 -35.47 -14.65 10.39
CA GLU A 338 -35.18 -15.29 9.11
C GLU A 338 -34.80 -14.20 8.10
N GLY A 339 -33.51 -14.03 7.86
CA GLY A 339 -32.96 -13.12 6.87
C GLY A 339 -31.86 -13.86 6.14
N GLY A 340 -32.16 -14.35 4.94
CA GLY A 340 -31.18 -15.02 4.08
C GLY A 340 -29.88 -14.21 4.05
N THR A 341 -28.80 -14.83 4.51
CA THR A 341 -27.47 -14.24 4.56
C THR A 341 -26.97 -14.06 3.13
N ARG A 342 -27.38 -12.97 2.48
CA ARG A 342 -26.55 -12.37 1.44
C ARG A 342 -25.25 -12.00 2.12
N ARG A 343 -24.22 -12.81 1.87
CA ARG A 343 -22.87 -12.57 2.39
C ARG A 343 -22.48 -11.14 2.06
N PRO A 344 -21.92 -10.38 3.01
CA PRO A 344 -21.42 -9.05 2.73
C PRO A 344 -20.39 -9.15 1.61
N ASN A 345 -20.56 -8.35 0.56
CA ASN A 345 -19.54 -8.21 -0.48
C ASN A 345 -18.25 -7.77 0.21
N PHE A 346 -17.31 -8.70 0.33
CA PHE A 346 -16.06 -8.46 1.01
C PHE A 346 -15.24 -7.46 0.19
N ASN A 347 -15.13 -6.22 0.68
CA ASN A 347 -14.47 -5.15 -0.05
C ASN A 347 -12.96 -5.23 0.15
N TRP A 348 -12.28 -6.08 -0.62
CA TRP A 348 -10.82 -6.25 -0.61
C TRP A 348 -10.04 -4.93 -0.69
N ARG A 349 -10.63 -3.90 -1.29
CA ARG A 349 -9.99 -2.58 -1.46
C ARG A 349 -9.73 -1.87 -0.13
N SER A 350 -10.56 -2.07 0.89
CA SER A 350 -10.32 -1.46 2.21
C SER A 350 -9.09 -2.06 2.88
N LEU A 351 -8.85 -3.37 2.71
CA LEU A 351 -7.72 -4.08 3.31
C LEU A 351 -6.37 -3.60 2.79
N LEU A 352 -6.25 -3.40 1.47
CA LEU A 352 -5.00 -2.93 0.86
C LEU A 352 -4.65 -1.49 1.23
N SER A 353 -5.63 -0.73 1.72
CA SER A 353 -5.48 0.69 2.03
C SER A 353 -4.96 0.99 3.44
N GLY A 354 -4.80 -0.03 4.29
CA GLY A 354 -4.29 0.09 5.67
C GLY A 354 -5.20 0.85 6.63
N HIS A 355 -6.44 1.13 6.25
CA HIS A 355 -7.48 1.76 7.08
C HIS A 355 -8.65 0.78 7.21
N GLY A 356 -8.49 -0.26 8.02
CA GLY A 356 -9.64 -0.89 8.67
C GLY A 356 -10.10 0.00 9.80
N GLU A 357 -11.41 0.23 9.92
CA GLU A 357 -12.02 0.92 11.07
C GLU A 357 -11.45 0.32 12.36
N ARG A 358 -10.79 1.17 13.15
CA ARG A 358 -10.23 0.85 14.46
C ARG A 358 -11.16 1.36 15.54
#